data_AF-A0A9P6GXH1-F1
#
_entry.id   AF-A0A9P6GXH1-F1
#
_cell.length_a   1.000
_cell.length_b   1.000
_cell.length_c   1.000
_cell.angle_alpha   90.00
_cell.angle_beta   90.00
_cell.angle_gamma   90.00
#
_symmetry.space_group_name_H-M   'P 1'
#
loop_
_entity.id
_entity.type
_entity.pdbx_description
1 polymer ?
#
loop_
_entity_poly.entity_id
_entity_poly.type
_entity_poly.pdbx_seq_one_letter_code
_entity_poly.pdbx_strand_id
1 'polypeptide(L)'
;MNYTWRILKYSKIIQNNLDTLSYCNKPLDPISQTITHSQYDTQEIHKERWLHIYSQANKLLEVSVTATSMEIRLLVHSPPNIEVTVLEHLNLNDRVAMCIKQRVLGCKFTESLRKFQITFFNTQEVNIFMDKFNEMFSIKKITKHEKEDVKEEFLKKFFKMIGEVKEVGEFKTKKSRSKIIEEFLKLVQ
;
A
#
# COMPACT_ATOMS: atom_id res chain seq x y z
N MET A 1 6.56 -1.31 23.19
CA MET A 1 5.08 -1.27 23.22
C MET A 1 4.57 -2.01 22.00
N ASN A 2 3.53 -2.84 22.14
CA ASN A 2 2.92 -3.59 21.04
C ASN A 2 1.45 -3.18 20.94
N TYR A 3 0.99 -2.89 19.73
CA TYR A 3 -0.40 -2.55 19.46
C TYR A 3 -0.99 -3.55 18.47
N THR A 4 -2.17 -4.06 18.77
CA THR A 4 -2.83 -5.10 17.96
C THR A 4 -4.24 -4.66 17.61
N TRP A 5 -4.62 -4.83 16.35
CA TRP A 5 -5.97 -4.59 15.84
C TRP A 5 -6.52 -5.85 15.21
N ARG A 6 -7.82 -6.08 15.41
CA ARG A 6 -8.57 -7.06 14.65
C ARG A 6 -8.87 -6.49 13.27
N ILE A 7 -8.74 -7.31 12.24
CA ILE A 7 -8.98 -6.90 10.85
C ILE A 7 -10.06 -7.77 10.24
N LEU A 8 -10.82 -7.22 9.30
CA LEU A 8 -11.92 -7.92 8.64
C LEU A 8 -11.41 -8.92 7.60
N LYS A 9 -10.42 -8.51 6.79
CA LYS A 9 -9.92 -9.31 5.67
C LYS A 9 -8.43 -9.05 5.46
N TYR A 10 -7.69 -10.11 5.18
CA TYR A 10 -6.33 -10.06 4.64
C TYR A 10 -6.36 -10.53 3.19
N SER A 11 -5.54 -9.92 2.33
CA SER A 11 -5.43 -10.35 0.93
C SER A 11 -3.99 -10.26 0.43
N LYS A 12 -3.52 -11.25 -0.32
CA LYS A 12 -2.15 -11.32 -0.86
C LYS A 12 -2.19 -11.64 -2.35
N ILE A 13 -1.34 -11.00 -3.15
CA ILE A 13 -1.17 -11.40 -4.55
C ILE A 13 -0.40 -12.73 -4.63
N ILE A 14 -0.86 -13.64 -5.48
CA ILE A 14 -0.19 -14.93 -5.74
C ILE A 14 0.73 -14.73 -6.94
N GLN A 15 2.04 -14.89 -6.75
CA GLN A 15 3.03 -14.70 -7.82
C GLN A 15 3.32 -15.96 -8.63
N ASN A 16 3.30 -17.12 -7.98
CA ASN A 16 3.52 -18.41 -8.62
C ASN A 16 2.76 -19.51 -7.87
N ASN A 17 2.72 -20.72 -8.43
CA ASN A 17 2.01 -21.86 -7.82
C ASN A 17 2.71 -22.42 -6.57
N LEU A 18 3.90 -21.92 -6.22
CA LEU A 18 4.67 -22.30 -5.04
C LEU A 18 4.55 -21.27 -3.90
N ASP A 19 3.81 -20.18 -4.13
CA ASP A 19 3.70 -19.07 -3.20
C ASP A 19 2.88 -19.53 -1.99
N THR A 20 3.59 -19.88 -0.91
CA THR A 20 2.96 -20.36 0.31
C THR A 20 2.22 -19.21 1.01
N LEU A 21 1.05 -19.56 1.51
CA LEU A 21 0.04 -18.61 1.97
C LEU A 21 0.37 -17.99 3.33
N SER A 22 1.31 -18.60 4.05
CA SER A 22 1.81 -18.14 5.34
C SER A 22 3.32 -17.93 5.26
N TYR A 23 3.79 -16.94 6.01
CA TYR A 23 5.21 -16.72 6.24
C TYR A 23 5.90 -17.98 6.81
N CYS A 24 5.15 -18.82 7.52
CA CYS A 24 5.62 -20.07 8.11
C CYS A 24 5.37 -21.33 7.23
N ASN A 25 5.07 -21.19 5.94
CA ASN A 25 4.90 -22.31 4.99
C ASN A 25 3.78 -23.33 5.33
N LYS A 26 2.82 -22.96 6.18
CA LYS A 26 1.57 -23.71 6.35
C LYS A 26 0.62 -23.53 5.17
N PRO A 27 -0.02 -24.61 4.68
CA PRO A 27 -1.05 -24.53 3.64
C PRO A 27 -2.32 -23.90 4.21
N LEU A 28 -2.82 -22.83 3.56
CA LEU A 28 -4.05 -22.13 3.95
C LEU A 28 -5.17 -22.30 2.92
N ASP A 29 -5.02 -23.20 1.93
CA ASP A 29 -6.05 -23.47 0.92
C ASP A 29 -7.44 -23.76 1.52
N PRO A 30 -7.58 -24.53 2.62
CA PRO A 30 -8.90 -24.83 3.20
C PRO A 30 -9.60 -23.61 3.81
N ILE A 31 -8.86 -22.54 4.11
CA ILE A 31 -9.34 -21.38 4.89
C ILE A 31 -9.27 -20.07 4.12
N SER A 32 -8.86 -20.13 2.86
CA SER A 32 -8.67 -18.99 1.97
C SER A 32 -9.51 -19.12 0.70
N GLN A 33 -9.72 -18.00 0.02
CA GLN A 33 -10.42 -17.95 -1.25
C GLN A 33 -9.52 -17.25 -2.28
N THR A 34 -9.22 -17.93 -3.39
CA THR A 34 -8.48 -17.32 -4.50
C THR A 34 -9.46 -16.71 -5.50
N ILE A 35 -9.30 -15.43 -5.81
CA ILE A 35 -10.07 -14.68 -6.81
C ILE A 35 -9.13 -14.19 -7.89
N THR A 36 -9.48 -14.42 -9.15
CA THR A 36 -8.73 -13.89 -10.29
C THR A 36 -9.35 -12.56 -10.73
N HIS A 37 -8.61 -11.47 -10.57
CA HIS A 37 -8.96 -10.18 -11.11
C HIS A 37 -8.36 -10.04 -12.52
N SER A 38 -9.21 -9.74 -13.50
CA SER A 38 -8.78 -9.42 -14.86
C SER A 38 -9.04 -7.95 -15.12
N GLN A 39 -7.99 -7.19 -15.41
CA GLN A 39 -8.09 -5.81 -15.83
C GLN A 39 -7.73 -5.71 -17.31
N TYR A 40 -8.63 -5.13 -18.10
CA TYR A 40 -8.36 -4.80 -19.49
C TYR A 40 -7.56 -3.50 -19.51
N ASP A 41 -6.34 -3.56 -20.01
CA ASP A 41 -5.62 -2.35 -20.43
C ASP A 41 -5.65 -2.25 -21.96
N THR A 42 -5.32 -1.07 -22.48
CA THR A 42 -5.43 -0.70 -23.91
C THR A 42 -4.63 -1.60 -24.85
N GLN A 43 -3.70 -2.43 -24.34
CA GLN A 43 -2.84 -3.31 -25.14
C GLN A 43 -2.82 -4.77 -24.66
N GLU A 44 -3.12 -5.07 -23.38
CA GLU A 44 -3.07 -6.44 -22.83
C GLU A 44 -4.08 -6.67 -21.70
N ILE A 45 -4.42 -7.94 -21.44
CA ILE A 45 -5.23 -8.35 -20.28
C ILE A 45 -4.28 -8.69 -19.13
N HIS A 46 -4.23 -7.81 -18.13
CA HIS A 46 -3.53 -8.12 -16.88
C HIS A 46 -4.41 -8.98 -15.98
N LYS A 47 -3.95 -10.19 -15.66
CA LYS A 47 -4.62 -11.10 -14.72
C LYS A 47 -3.80 -11.16 -13.43
N GLU A 48 -4.38 -10.73 -12.33
CA GLU A 48 -3.81 -10.89 -11.00
C GLU A 48 -4.65 -11.89 -10.20
N ARG A 49 -4.00 -12.88 -9.60
CA ARG A 49 -4.65 -13.81 -8.66
C ARG A 49 -4.44 -13.30 -7.25
N TRP A 50 -5.52 -13.09 -6.53
CA TRP A 50 -5.51 -12.63 -5.16
C TRP A 50 -6.06 -13.71 -4.25
N LEU A 51 -5.33 -13.97 -3.18
CA LEU A 51 -5.82 -14.76 -2.07
C LEU A 51 -6.53 -13.86 -1.08
N HIS A 52 -7.66 -14.32 -0.53
CA HIS A 52 -8.40 -13.64 0.52
C HIS A 52 -8.64 -14.56 1.72
N ILE A 53 -8.41 -14.04 2.91
CA ILE A 53 -8.82 -14.66 4.18
C ILE A 53 -9.69 -13.64 4.91
N TYR A 54 -10.81 -14.11 5.47
CA TYR A 54 -11.78 -13.29 6.18
C TYR A 54 -11.84 -13.70 7.65
N SER A 55 -11.97 -12.71 8.52
CA SER A 55 -12.36 -12.94 9.91
C SER A 55 -13.79 -13.48 9.94
N GLN A 56 -13.99 -14.58 10.66
CA GLN A 56 -15.25 -15.31 10.82
C GLN A 56 -15.34 -15.85 12.26
N ALA A 57 -16.45 -16.48 12.64
CA ALA A 57 -16.70 -16.92 14.03
C ALA A 57 -15.56 -17.72 14.66
N ASN A 58 -14.90 -18.60 13.89
CA ASN A 58 -13.79 -19.44 14.34
C ASN A 58 -12.41 -19.01 13.80
N LYS A 59 -12.34 -17.88 13.08
CA LYS A 59 -11.12 -17.38 12.43
C LYS A 59 -10.96 -15.90 12.73
N LEU A 60 -9.93 -15.54 13.48
CA LEU A 60 -9.64 -14.15 13.79
C LEU A 60 -8.36 -13.72 13.08
N LEU A 61 -8.45 -12.62 12.32
CA LEU A 61 -7.28 -11.97 11.76
C LEU A 61 -6.87 -10.79 12.62
N GLU A 62 -5.57 -10.66 12.85
CA GLU A 62 -4.98 -9.58 13.62
C GLU A 62 -3.80 -8.98 12.87
N VAL A 63 -3.64 -7.66 12.99
CA VAL A 63 -2.40 -6.96 12.64
C VAL A 63 -1.79 -6.40 13.92
N SER A 64 -0.52 -6.70 14.14
CA SER A 64 0.25 -6.21 15.29
C SER A 64 1.40 -5.33 14.80
N VAL A 65 1.65 -4.24 15.50
CA VAL A 65 2.76 -3.33 15.24
C VAL A 65 3.61 -3.23 16.49
N THR A 66 4.89 -3.54 16.33
CA THR A 66 5.93 -3.40 17.35
C THR A 66 6.88 -2.27 16.98
N ALA A 67 7.85 -1.98 17.85
CA ALA A 67 8.86 -0.95 17.56
C ALA A 67 9.75 -1.30 16.35
N THR A 68 9.79 -2.56 15.91
CA THR A 68 10.72 -3.03 14.87
C THR A 68 10.03 -3.70 13.69
N SER A 69 8.77 -4.09 13.84
CA SER A 69 8.07 -4.89 12.83
C SER A 69 6.56 -4.71 12.84
N MET A 70 5.95 -5.05 11.71
CA MET A 70 4.51 -5.28 11.58
C MET A 70 4.27 -6.74 11.25
N GLU A 71 3.30 -7.36 11.90
CA GLU A 71 2.96 -8.77 11.70
C GLU A 71 1.45 -8.96 11.52
N ILE A 72 1.06 -9.78 10.56
CA ILE A 72 -0.34 -10.17 10.34
C ILE A 72 -0.48 -11.64 10.72
N ARG A 73 -1.43 -11.94 11.59
CA ARG A 73 -1.69 -13.28 12.13
C ARG A 73 -3.11 -13.73 11.82
N LEU A 74 -3.25 -15.03 11.63
CA LEU A 74 -4.51 -15.75 11.64
C LEU A 74 -4.56 -16.65 12.88
N LEU A 75 -5.62 -16.52 13.66
CA LEU A 75 -5.94 -17.36 14.79
C LEU A 75 -7.16 -18.22 14.42
N VAL A 76 -6.99 -19.54 14.39
CA VAL A 76 -8.08 -20.49 14.14
C VAL A 76 -8.47 -21.14 15.46
N HIS A 77 -9.68 -20.88 15.91
CA HIS A 77 -10.22 -21.41 17.16
C HIS A 77 -10.83 -22.79 16.90
N SER A 78 -10.20 -23.81 17.49
CA SER A 78 -10.65 -25.20 17.45
C SER A 78 -10.61 -25.74 18.88
N PRO A 79 -11.66 -25.51 19.69
CA PRO A 79 -11.65 -25.81 21.12
C PRO A 79 -11.15 -27.24 21.41
N PRO A 80 -10.20 -27.42 22.35
CA PRO A 80 -9.69 -26.43 23.31
C PRO A 80 -8.52 -25.57 22.79
N ASN A 81 -8.07 -25.77 21.55
CA ASN A 81 -6.86 -25.21 21.01
C ASN A 81 -7.11 -23.93 20.17
N ILE A 82 -6.10 -23.07 20.11
CA ILE A 82 -6.05 -21.95 19.17
C ILE A 82 -4.79 -22.12 18.35
N GLU A 83 -4.96 -22.33 17.04
CA GLU A 83 -3.84 -22.36 16.12
C GLU A 83 -3.50 -20.94 15.67
N VAL A 84 -2.25 -20.52 15.86
CA VAL A 84 -1.76 -19.23 15.39
C VAL A 84 -0.86 -19.44 14.18
N THR A 85 -1.12 -18.70 13.12
CA THR A 85 -0.36 -18.72 11.87
C THR A 85 0.04 -17.30 11.48
N VAL A 86 1.34 -17.08 11.25
CA VAL A 86 1.83 -15.79 10.74
C VAL A 86 1.63 -15.75 9.23
N LEU A 87 0.82 -14.82 8.77
CA LEU A 87 0.53 -14.61 7.35
C LEU A 87 1.59 -13.74 6.68
N GLU A 88 1.98 -12.66 7.36
CA GLU A 88 2.88 -11.65 6.84
C GLU A 88 3.74 -11.11 7.98
N HIS A 89 5.03 -10.90 7.72
CA HIS A 89 5.97 -10.24 8.63
C HIS A 89 6.76 -9.20 7.85
N LEU A 90 6.78 -7.98 8.35
CA LEU A 90 7.49 -6.84 7.77
C LEU A 90 8.44 -6.28 8.80
N ASN A 91 9.71 -6.16 8.42
CA ASN A 91 10.70 -5.45 9.20
C ASN A 91 10.71 -3.97 8.82
N LEU A 92 11.14 -3.14 9.76
CA LEU A 92 11.32 -1.70 9.54
C LEU A 92 12.25 -1.33 8.38
N ASN A 93 13.23 -2.21 8.09
CA ASN A 93 14.18 -1.99 7.02
C ASN A 93 13.59 -2.35 5.64
N ASP A 94 12.42 -3.00 5.60
CA ASP A 94 11.78 -3.38 4.36
C ASP A 94 11.21 -2.13 3.68
N ARG A 95 11.61 -1.91 2.43
CA ARG A 95 11.08 -0.81 1.63
C ARG A 95 9.68 -1.15 1.14
N VAL A 96 8.67 -0.69 1.87
CA VAL A 96 7.26 -0.93 1.57
C VAL A 96 6.51 0.38 1.36
N ALA A 97 5.93 0.53 0.18
CA ALA A 97 4.99 1.60 -0.12
C ALA A 97 3.61 1.22 0.43
N MET A 98 3.04 2.08 1.29
CA MET A 98 1.73 1.89 1.90
C MET A 98 0.74 2.95 1.39
N CYS A 99 -0.50 2.54 1.10
CA CYS A 99 -1.57 3.46 0.70
C CYS A 99 -2.90 3.09 1.34
N ILE A 100 -3.68 4.10 1.73
CA ILE A 100 -5.02 3.89 2.30
C ILE A 100 -6.06 4.28 1.25
N LYS A 101 -7.08 3.43 1.08
CA LYS A 101 -8.30 3.74 0.34
C LYS A 101 -9.50 3.24 1.13
N GLN A 102 -10.31 4.17 1.65
CA GLN A 102 -11.42 3.86 2.57
C GLN A 102 -10.91 3.04 3.76
N ARG A 103 -11.45 1.85 4.00
CA ARG A 103 -11.05 0.91 5.07
C ARG A 103 -9.92 -0.05 4.69
N VAL A 104 -9.30 0.14 3.52
CA VAL A 104 -8.25 -0.77 3.00
C VAL A 104 -6.89 -0.09 3.08
N LEU A 105 -5.92 -0.77 3.69
CA LEU A 105 -4.50 -0.47 3.63
C LEU A 105 -3.84 -1.42 2.62
N GLY A 106 -3.35 -0.88 1.51
CA GLY A 106 -2.55 -1.61 0.54
C GLY A 106 -1.06 -1.44 0.81
N CYS A 107 -0.32 -2.53 0.73
CA CYS A 107 1.12 -2.58 0.93
C CYS A 107 1.78 -3.20 -0.30
N LYS A 108 2.80 -2.53 -0.86
CA LYS A 108 3.60 -3.01 -1.99
C LYS A 108 5.08 -2.90 -1.64
N PHE A 109 5.79 -4.00 -1.71
CA PHE A 109 7.25 -3.98 -1.58
C PHE A 109 7.85 -3.32 -2.82
N THR A 110 8.84 -2.43 -2.64
CA THR A 110 9.43 -1.71 -3.78
C THR A 110 10.43 -2.56 -4.54
N GLU A 111 11.08 -3.50 -3.86
CA GLU A 111 12.14 -4.36 -4.40
C GLU A 111 11.62 -5.71 -4.93
N SER A 112 10.32 -5.98 -4.78
CA SER A 112 9.70 -7.19 -5.29
C SER A 112 8.30 -6.92 -5.83
N LEU A 113 7.72 -7.88 -6.55
CA LEU A 113 6.33 -7.80 -7.00
C LEU A 113 5.32 -8.06 -5.87
N ARG A 114 5.79 -8.22 -4.61
CA ARG A 114 4.95 -8.66 -3.50
C ARG A 114 3.99 -7.52 -3.11
N LYS A 115 2.71 -7.86 -3.04
CA LYS A 115 1.63 -6.95 -2.65
C LYS A 115 0.67 -7.67 -1.72
N PHE A 116 0.19 -6.96 -0.71
CA PHE A 116 -0.90 -7.43 0.13
C PHE A 116 -1.80 -6.26 0.55
N GLN A 117 -2.97 -6.59 1.08
CA GLN A 117 -3.97 -5.65 1.54
C GLN A 117 -4.53 -6.10 2.87
N ILE A 118 -4.75 -5.13 3.75
CA ILE A 118 -5.45 -5.28 5.03
C ILE A 118 -6.74 -4.49 4.93
N THR A 119 -7.87 -5.13 5.17
CA THR A 119 -9.17 -4.46 5.27
C THR A 119 -9.59 -4.42 6.73
N PHE A 120 -9.75 -3.21 7.26
CA PHE A 120 -10.27 -2.96 8.61
C PHE A 120 -11.79 -3.02 8.60
N PHE A 121 -12.44 -3.08 9.78
CA PHE A 121 -13.90 -3.12 9.82
C PHE A 121 -14.50 -1.80 9.35
N ASN A 122 -13.83 -0.69 9.64
CA ASN A 122 -14.25 0.66 9.27
C ASN A 122 -13.06 1.59 8.96
N THR A 123 -13.36 2.77 8.41
CA THR A 123 -12.35 3.77 8.03
C THR A 123 -11.68 4.42 9.25
N GLN A 124 -12.33 4.46 10.42
CA GLN A 124 -11.74 5.04 11.62
C GLN A 124 -10.59 4.17 12.14
N GLU A 125 -10.76 2.84 12.14
CA GLU A 125 -9.73 1.89 12.57
C GLU A 125 -8.46 1.98 11.73
N VAL A 126 -8.57 2.06 10.40
CA VAL A 126 -7.37 2.20 9.55
C VAL A 126 -6.64 3.53 9.78
N ASN A 127 -7.38 4.61 10.07
CA ASN A 127 -6.78 5.89 10.38
C ASN A 127 -6.02 5.84 11.72
N ILE A 128 -6.65 5.28 12.77
CA ILE A 128 -6.01 5.09 14.08
C ILE A 128 -4.76 4.22 13.96
N PHE A 129 -4.88 3.11 13.22
CA PHE A 129 -3.75 2.22 12.93
C PHE A 129 -2.60 2.99 12.28
N MET A 130 -2.89 3.78 11.24
CA MET A 130 -1.85 4.51 10.51
C MET A 130 -1.25 5.66 11.29
N ASP A 131 -2.02 6.34 12.14
CA ASP A 131 -1.48 7.32 13.06
C ASP A 131 -0.48 6.68 14.04
N LYS A 132 -0.83 5.53 14.61
CA LYS A 132 0.06 4.78 15.49
C LYS A 132 1.27 4.21 14.78
N PHE A 133 1.08 3.66 13.58
CA PHE A 133 2.17 3.18 12.72
C PHE A 133 3.18 4.30 12.45
N ASN A 134 2.70 5.47 12.01
CA ASN A 134 3.57 6.62 11.72
C ASN A 134 4.26 7.18 12.97
N GLU A 135 3.56 7.23 14.11
CA GLU A 135 4.13 7.64 15.40
C GLU A 135 5.29 6.72 15.80
N MET A 136 5.09 5.40 15.71
CA MET A 136 6.10 4.42 16.10
C MET A 136 7.31 4.42 15.19
N PHE A 137 7.11 4.64 13.89
CA PHE A 137 8.18 4.53 12.91
C PHE A 137 8.80 5.87 12.51
N SER A 138 8.42 6.95 13.20
CA SER A 138 9.00 8.28 12.99
C SER A 138 9.06 8.66 11.51
N ILE A 139 8.09 8.19 10.71
CA ILE A 139 7.89 8.71 9.36
C ILE A 139 7.45 10.13 9.61
N LYS A 140 8.40 11.08 9.57
CA LYS A 140 8.14 12.50 9.74
C LYS A 140 6.92 12.81 8.91
N LYS A 141 5.77 13.03 9.58
CA LYS A 141 4.59 13.58 8.93
C LYS A 141 5.09 14.90 8.40
N ILE A 142 5.40 14.97 7.10
CA ILE A 142 5.55 16.25 6.43
C ILE A 142 4.20 16.90 6.61
N THR A 143 4.14 17.77 7.60
CA THR A 143 2.94 18.52 7.95
C THR A 143 2.49 19.29 6.70
N LYS A 144 1.22 19.66 6.66
CA LYS A 144 0.68 20.40 5.51
C LYS A 144 1.50 21.67 5.21
N HIS A 145 2.05 22.28 6.27
CA HIS A 145 3.02 23.37 6.19
C HIS A 145 4.35 22.96 5.53
N GLU A 146 4.99 21.87 5.99
CA GLU A 146 6.25 21.43 5.38
C GLU A 146 6.08 21.00 3.89
N LYS A 147 4.88 20.56 3.48
CA LYS A 147 4.58 20.32 2.05
C LYS A 147 4.50 21.62 1.25
N GLU A 148 3.95 22.67 1.84
CA GLU A 148 3.92 24.01 1.23
C GLU A 148 5.33 24.60 1.16
N ASP A 149 6.14 24.42 2.19
CA ASP A 149 7.53 24.88 2.24
C ASP A 149 8.41 24.15 1.21
N VAL A 150 8.30 22.82 1.10
CA VAL A 150 9.02 22.03 0.09
C VAL A 150 8.57 22.40 -1.32
N LYS A 151 7.27 22.66 -1.51
CA LYS A 151 6.72 23.13 -2.79
C LYS A 151 7.24 24.53 -3.13
N GLU A 152 7.27 25.44 -2.17
CA GLU A 152 7.84 26.78 -2.35
C GLU A 152 9.33 26.71 -2.66
N GLU A 153 10.10 25.87 -1.96
CA GLU A 153 11.54 25.74 -2.18
C GLU A 153 11.84 25.14 -3.57
N PHE A 154 11.05 24.16 -4.00
CA PHE A 154 11.11 23.62 -5.35
C PHE A 154 10.77 24.69 -6.40
N LEU A 155 9.67 25.43 -6.21
CA LEU A 155 9.26 26.51 -7.11
C LEU A 155 10.32 27.61 -7.17
N LYS A 156 10.92 28.01 -6.04
CA LYS A 156 12.02 28.99 -5.99
C LYS A 156 13.24 28.50 -6.75
N LYS A 157 13.65 27.23 -6.58
CA LYS A 157 14.77 26.64 -7.35
C LYS A 157 14.45 26.54 -8.84
N PHE A 158 13.23 26.16 -9.18
CA PHE A 158 12.73 26.06 -10.54
C PHE A 158 12.72 27.44 -11.24
N PHE A 159 12.12 28.46 -10.63
CA PHE A 159 12.14 29.82 -11.18
C PHE A 159 13.54 30.43 -11.25
N LYS A 160 14.43 30.09 -10.32
CA LYS A 160 15.84 30.50 -10.38
C LYS A 160 16.60 29.83 -11.53
N MET A 161 16.23 28.60 -11.92
CA MET A 161 16.82 27.88 -13.07
C MET A 161 16.32 28.39 -14.42
N ILE A 162 15.07 28.84 -14.51
CA ILE A 162 14.42 29.16 -15.80
C ILE A 162 14.38 30.67 -16.05
N GLY A 163 14.76 31.49 -15.06
CA GLY A 163 14.57 32.94 -15.08
C GLY A 163 13.12 33.32 -14.77
N GLU A 164 12.88 34.59 -14.43
CA GLU A 164 11.52 35.11 -14.19
C GLU A 164 10.61 34.78 -15.37
N VAL A 165 9.64 33.89 -15.12
CA VAL A 165 8.54 33.65 -16.04
C VAL A 165 7.70 34.92 -16.02
N LYS A 166 7.90 35.80 -17.00
CA LYS A 166 6.93 36.86 -17.33
C LYS A 166 5.54 36.21 -17.37
N GLU A 167 4.56 36.80 -16.69
CA GLU A 167 3.17 36.31 -16.69
C GLU A 167 2.72 35.99 -18.11
N VAL A 168 2.79 34.70 -18.47
CA VAL A 168 2.21 34.22 -19.71
C VAL A 168 0.74 34.05 -19.40
N GLY A 169 -0.04 35.08 -19.70
CA GLY A 169 -1.51 34.99 -19.68
C GLY A 169 -2.00 33.74 -20.41
N GLU A 170 -3.19 33.25 -20.08
CA GLU A 170 -3.76 31.98 -20.56
C GLU A 170 -3.33 31.64 -21.99
N PHE A 171 -2.34 30.74 -22.12
CA PHE A 171 -1.81 30.37 -23.42
C PHE A 171 -2.83 29.43 -24.09
N LYS A 172 -3.74 30.01 -24.88
CA LYS A 172 -4.68 29.24 -25.71
C LYS A 172 -3.93 28.58 -26.85
N THR A 173 -3.43 27.39 -26.60
CA THR A 173 -2.84 26.53 -27.63
C THR A 173 -3.91 25.67 -28.28
N LYS A 174 -3.93 25.64 -29.63
CA LYS A 174 -4.74 24.69 -30.41
C LYS A 174 -4.14 23.28 -30.42
N LYS A 175 -2.98 23.07 -29.81
CA LYS A 175 -2.29 21.77 -29.79
C LYS A 175 -2.93 20.87 -28.73
N SER A 176 -3.15 19.61 -29.07
CA SER A 176 -3.58 18.61 -28.11
C SER A 176 -2.49 18.39 -27.04
N ARG A 177 -2.91 17.96 -25.84
CA ARG A 177 -2.01 17.65 -24.72
C ARG A 177 -0.86 16.71 -25.12
N SER A 178 -1.12 15.74 -26.00
CA SER A 178 -0.13 14.81 -26.54
C SER A 178 0.99 15.51 -27.32
N LYS A 179 0.65 16.47 -28.20
CA LYS A 179 1.65 17.25 -28.95
C LYS A 179 2.52 18.13 -28.04
N ILE A 180 1.93 18.67 -26.98
CA ILE A 180 2.66 19.50 -26.01
C ILE A 180 3.69 18.66 -25.25
N ILE A 181 3.31 17.44 -24.85
CA ILE A 181 4.21 16.50 -24.17
C ILE A 181 5.37 16.08 -25.09
N GLU A 182 5.10 15.78 -26.37
CA GLU A 182 6.16 15.47 -27.34
C GLU A 182 7.14 16.63 -27.53
N GLU A 183 6.64 17.87 -27.66
CA GLU A 183 7.51 19.05 -27.80
C GLU A 183 8.37 19.27 -26.55
N PHE A 184 7.80 19.07 -25.36
CA PHE A 184 8.56 19.15 -24.12
C PHE A 184 9.66 18.08 -24.04
N LEU A 185 9.35 16.84 -24.38
CA LEU A 185 10.33 15.74 -24.37
C LEU A 185 11.49 16.00 -25.34
N LYS A 186 11.24 16.65 -26.48
CA LYS A 186 12.29 17.04 -27.44
C LYS A 186 13.20 18.17 -26.94
N LEU A 187 12.74 19.00 -25.99
CA LEU A 187 13.53 20.11 -25.43
C LEU A 187 14.42 19.67 -24.26
N VAL A 188 14.14 18.51 -23.66
CA VAL A 188 14.82 17.99 -22.46
C VAL A 188 15.83 16.89 -22.79
N GLN A 189 15.88 16.42 -24.05
CA GLN A 189 16.93 15.54 -24.58
C GLN A 189 18.02 16.35 -25.27
#